data_AF-F2I0C5-F1
#
_entry.id   AF-F2I0C5-F1
#
_cell.length_a   1.000
_cell.length_b   1.000
_cell.length_c   1.000
_cell.angle_alpha   90.00
_cell.angle_beta   90.00
_cell.angle_gamma   90.00
#
_symmetry.space_group_name_H-M   'P 1'
#
loop_
_entity.id
_entity.type
_entity.pdbx_description
1 polymer ?
#
loop_
_entity_poly.entity_id
_entity_poly.type
_entity_poly.pdbx_seq_one_letter_code
_entity_poly.pdbx_strand_id
1 'polypeptide(L)'
;MQNIPEFSVSEITNLTKSILEDNFGLIRVKGEISKVKDFKGHYYFSLKDENFVLNSVCWSRNVPFLNMKPEEGMEVFAQGKLTTYAKGSISNYQLQVDQIDAQGEGALLKIFEQRKKN
;
A
#
# COMPACT_ATOMS: atom_id res chain seq x y z
N MET A 1 -26.98 30.91 14.14
CA MET A 1 -26.22 29.68 14.42
C MET A 1 -26.05 28.94 13.12
N GLN A 2 -24.82 28.64 12.72
CA GLN A 2 -24.56 27.80 11.55
C GLN A 2 -24.88 26.36 11.97
N ASN A 3 -25.71 25.67 11.18
CA ASN A 3 -26.05 24.27 11.47
C ASN A 3 -24.89 23.40 10.98
N ILE A 4 -24.04 22.95 11.91
CA ILE A 4 -22.88 22.11 11.61
C ILE A 4 -23.35 20.65 11.62
N PRO A 5 -23.17 19.88 10.54
CA PRO A 5 -23.58 18.48 10.52
C PRO A 5 -22.87 17.64 11.59
N GLU A 6 -23.61 16.75 12.24
CA GLU A 6 -23.09 15.83 13.25
C GLU A 6 -22.96 14.42 12.65
N PHE A 7 -21.89 13.71 12.98
CA PHE A 7 -21.64 12.34 12.56
C PHE A 7 -21.14 11.51 13.74
N SER A 8 -21.58 10.26 13.83
CA SER A 8 -20.95 9.25 14.69
C SER A 8 -19.59 8.82 14.11
N VAL A 9 -18.76 8.21 14.97
CA VAL A 9 -17.44 7.67 14.56
C VAL A 9 -17.58 6.66 13.42
N SER A 10 -18.61 5.81 13.46
CA SER A 10 -18.87 4.81 12.42
C SER A 10 -19.28 5.46 11.09
N GLU A 11 -20.14 6.48 11.16
CA GLU A 11 -20.59 7.20 9.95
C GLU A 11 -19.43 7.90 9.26
N ILE A 12 -18.62 8.66 9.99
CA ILE A 12 -17.49 9.38 9.37
C ILE A 12 -16.42 8.42 8.85
N THR A 13 -16.20 7.29 9.54
CA THR A 13 -15.24 6.26 9.09
C THR A 13 -15.70 5.60 7.79
N ASN A 14 -16.97 5.21 7.71
CA ASN A 14 -17.52 4.59 6.51
C ASN A 14 -17.61 5.58 5.34
N LEU A 15 -17.96 6.84 5.61
CA LEU A 15 -17.96 7.90 4.60
C LEU A 15 -16.56 8.15 4.06
N THR A 16 -15.55 8.28 4.93
CA THR A 16 -14.15 8.46 4.54
C THR A 16 -13.66 7.29 3.69
N LYS A 17 -14.00 6.05 4.09
CA LYS A 17 -13.68 4.85 3.32
C LYS A 17 -14.26 4.93 1.91
N SER A 18 -15.56 5.25 1.80
CA SER A 18 -16.26 5.31 0.53
C SER A 18 -15.65 6.39 -0.37
N ILE A 19 -15.39 7.58 0.17
CA ILE A 19 -14.73 8.66 -0.57
C ILE A 19 -13.35 8.22 -1.08
N LEU A 20 -12.54 7.55 -0.26
CA LEU A 20 -11.24 7.05 -0.70
C LEU A 20 -11.37 6.01 -1.81
N GLU A 21 -12.24 5.01 -1.64
CA GLU A 21 -12.42 3.92 -2.61
C GLU A 21 -13.06 4.41 -3.93
N ASP A 22 -13.93 5.41 -3.88
CA ASP A 22 -14.60 5.99 -5.04
C ASP A 22 -13.69 6.93 -5.85
N ASN A 23 -12.83 7.70 -5.17
CA ASN A 23 -11.92 8.65 -5.84
C ASN A 23 -10.60 8.03 -6.25
N PHE A 24 -10.15 6.96 -5.59
CA PHE A 24 -8.90 6.28 -5.87
C PHE A 24 -9.17 4.82 -6.21
N GLY A 25 -9.36 4.55 -7.51
CA GLY A 25 -9.45 3.21 -8.06
C GLY A 25 -8.12 2.46 -7.97
N LEU A 26 -7.60 1.99 -9.10
CA LEU A 26 -6.25 1.39 -9.14
C LEU A 26 -5.21 2.49 -9.29
N ILE A 27 -4.34 2.66 -8.29
CA ILE A 27 -3.31 3.70 -8.27
C ILE A 27 -1.92 3.11 -8.16
N ARG A 28 -0.89 3.90 -8.48
CA ARG A 28 0.53 3.59 -8.22
C ARG A 28 1.11 4.64 -7.28
N VAL A 29 1.78 4.18 -6.24
CA VAL A 29 2.45 5.04 -5.25
C VAL A 29 3.95 4.77 -5.30
N LYS A 30 4.73 5.83 -5.46
CA LYS A 30 6.19 5.78 -5.39
C LYS A 30 6.63 5.90 -3.93
N GLY A 31 7.63 5.13 -3.53
CA GLY A 31 8.27 5.30 -2.23
C GLY A 31 9.34 4.26 -1.94
N GLU A 32 10.10 4.48 -0.88
CA GLU A 32 11.01 3.47 -0.32
C GLU A 32 10.24 2.53 0.61
N ILE A 33 10.41 1.22 0.44
CA ILE A 33 9.86 0.21 1.35
C ILE A 33 10.62 0.22 2.68
N SER A 34 9.88 0.22 3.79
CA SER A 34 10.43 0.09 5.14
C SER A 34 9.51 -0.75 6.03
N LYS A 35 10.04 -1.25 7.16
CA LYS A 35 9.30 -1.99 8.19
C LYS A 35 8.56 -3.21 7.63
N VAL A 36 9.25 -4.02 6.83
CA VAL A 36 8.63 -5.21 6.20
C VAL A 36 8.39 -6.28 7.25
N LYS A 37 7.17 -6.80 7.29
CA LYS A 37 6.75 -7.91 8.16
C LYS A 37 5.91 -8.90 7.39
N ASP A 38 6.39 -10.14 7.29
CA ASP A 38 5.56 -11.28 6.93
C ASP A 38 4.81 -11.77 8.16
N PHE A 39 3.48 -11.85 8.07
CA PHE A 39 2.66 -12.48 9.08
C PHE A 39 1.52 -13.28 8.45
N LYS A 40 1.55 -14.60 8.66
CA LYS A 40 0.58 -15.54 8.08
C LYS A 40 0.50 -15.45 6.55
N GLY A 41 1.64 -15.19 5.90
CA GLY A 41 1.75 -15.05 4.44
C GLY A 41 1.28 -13.70 3.91
N HIS A 42 0.88 -12.76 4.78
CA HIS A 42 0.61 -11.38 4.41
C HIS A 42 1.89 -10.56 4.57
N TYR A 43 2.21 -9.71 3.60
CA TYR A 43 3.24 -8.70 3.79
C TYR A 43 2.61 -7.40 4.28
N TYR A 44 3.03 -6.95 5.45
CA TYR A 44 2.78 -5.59 5.93
C TYR A 44 4.07 -4.80 5.82
N PHE A 45 4.00 -3.59 5.27
CA PHE A 45 5.15 -2.71 5.14
C PHE A 45 4.69 -1.26 5.05
N SER A 46 5.64 -0.33 5.01
CA SER A 46 5.37 1.08 4.85
C SER A 46 6.11 1.61 3.62
N LEU A 47 5.45 2.43 2.81
CA LEU A 47 6.07 3.24 1.76
C LEU A 47 6.37 4.60 2.36
N LYS A 48 7.60 5.08 2.24
CA LYS A 48 7.98 6.41 2.73
C LYS A 48 8.58 7.27 1.62
N ASP A 49 8.39 8.57 1.76
CA ASP A 49 9.16 9.60 1.07
C ASP A 49 9.84 10.51 2.12
N GLU A 50 10.28 11.70 1.72
CA GLU A 50 10.96 12.65 2.61
C GLU A 50 10.07 13.17 3.75
N ASN A 51 8.74 13.17 3.56
CA ASN A 51 7.81 13.86 4.45
C ASN A 51 6.84 12.91 5.16
N PHE A 52 6.43 11.83 4.48
CA PHE A 52 5.29 11.02 4.89
C PHE A 52 5.56 9.52 4.76
N VAL A 53 4.72 8.77 5.49
CA VAL A 53 4.74 7.32 5.53
C VAL A 53 3.33 6.79 5.29
N LEU A 54 3.18 5.90 4.32
CA LEU A 54 1.94 5.22 3.97
C LEU A 54 2.04 3.73 4.32
N ASN A 55 1.20 3.29 5.25
CA ASN A 55 1.06 1.86 5.55
C ASN A 55 0.47 1.11 4.36
N SER A 56 1.01 -0.07 4.11
CA SER A 56 0.68 -0.90 2.96
C SER A 56 0.57 -2.38 3.37
N VAL A 57 -0.35 -3.09 2.72
CA VAL A 57 -0.55 -4.52 2.93
C VAL A 57 -0.67 -5.23 1.59
N CYS A 58 0.11 -6.30 1.40
CA CYS A 58 -0.14 -7.29 0.36
C CYS A 58 -0.74 -8.54 1.00
N TRP A 59 -1.99 -8.86 0.63
CA TRP A 59 -2.69 -10.03 1.16
C TRP A 59 -2.07 -11.32 0.61
N SER A 60 -2.15 -12.41 1.37
CA SER A 60 -1.45 -13.68 1.07
C SER A 60 -1.89 -14.28 -0.25
N ARG A 61 -3.17 -14.08 -0.62
CA ARG A 61 -3.71 -14.44 -1.92
C ARG A 61 -3.05 -13.73 -3.11
N ASN A 62 -2.51 -12.52 -2.90
CA ASN A 62 -1.90 -11.70 -3.94
C ASN A 62 -0.37 -11.89 -4.00
N VAL A 63 0.26 -12.32 -2.90
CA VAL A 63 1.72 -12.51 -2.80
C VAL A 63 2.32 -13.36 -3.94
N PRO A 64 1.72 -14.50 -4.36
CA PRO A 64 2.25 -15.31 -5.45
C PRO A 64 2.30 -14.60 -6.81
N PHE A 65 1.51 -13.54 -6.98
CA PHE A 65 1.38 -12.80 -8.23
C PHE A 65 2.23 -11.53 -8.26
N LEU A 66 2.94 -11.20 -7.18
CA LEU A 66 3.81 -10.04 -7.14
C LEU A 66 4.98 -10.24 -8.12
N ASN A 67 5.27 -9.22 -8.94
CA ASN A 67 6.47 -9.18 -9.76
C ASN A 67 7.76 -9.30 -8.92
N MET A 68 7.72 -8.79 -7.70
CA MET A 68 8.79 -8.86 -6.70
C MET A 68 8.23 -8.81 -5.27
N LYS A 69 8.93 -9.47 -4.35
CA LYS A 69 8.59 -9.39 -2.92
C LYS A 69 9.04 -8.05 -2.34
N PRO A 70 8.31 -7.50 -1.35
CA PRO A 70 8.75 -6.29 -0.66
C PRO A 70 10.00 -6.58 0.18
N GLU A 71 11.03 -5.76 0.01
CA GLU A 71 12.25 -5.80 0.84
C GLU A 71 12.58 -4.39 1.35
N GLU A 72 13.19 -4.28 2.52
CA GLU A 72 13.53 -2.97 3.11
C GLU A 72 14.58 -2.23 2.28
N GLY A 73 14.41 -0.90 2.16
CA GLY A 73 15.32 -0.01 1.42
C GLY A 73 15.07 0.04 -0.09
N MET A 74 14.09 -0.71 -0.61
CA MET A 74 13.80 -0.70 -2.05
C MET A 74 12.98 0.53 -2.45
N GLU A 75 13.46 1.27 -3.45
CA GLU A 75 12.63 2.24 -4.17
C GLU A 75 11.71 1.52 -5.17
N VAL A 76 10.39 1.70 -5.00
CA VAL A 76 9.39 0.98 -5.78
C VAL A 76 8.24 1.88 -6.26
N PHE A 77 7.53 1.39 -7.26
CA PHE A 77 6.12 1.71 -7.50
C PHE A 77 5.25 0.57 -6.95
N ALA A 78 4.49 0.83 -5.91
CA ALA A 78 3.47 -0.08 -5.40
C ALA A 78 2.12 0.24 -6.05
N GLN A 79 1.52 -0.72 -6.73
CA GLN A 79 0.20 -0.59 -7.34
C GLN A 79 -0.86 -1.23 -6.44
N GLY A 80 -1.99 -0.56 -6.27
CA GLY A 80 -3.04 -1.04 -5.40
C GLY A 80 -4.24 -0.11 -5.26
N LYS A 81 -5.06 -0.38 -4.24
CA LYS A 81 -6.24 0.41 -3.89
C LYS A 81 -6.08 1.05 -2.52
N LEU A 82 -6.45 2.32 -2.40
CA LEU A 82 -6.56 2.98 -1.10
C LEU A 82 -7.85 2.55 -0.40
N THR A 83 -7.75 2.29 0.89
CA THR A 83 -8.91 1.94 1.71
C THR A 83 -8.61 2.27 3.17
N THR A 84 -9.64 2.27 3.99
CA THR A 84 -9.46 2.32 5.44
C THR A 84 -9.31 0.91 6.01
N TYR A 85 -8.39 0.77 6.96
CA TYR A 85 -8.27 -0.40 7.80
C TYR A 85 -9.11 -0.21 9.05
N ALA A 86 -10.10 -1.08 9.24
CA ALA A 86 -11.00 -1.03 10.40
C ALA A 86 -10.76 -2.18 11.40
N LYS A 87 -9.51 -2.67 11.54
CA LYS A 87 -9.22 -3.66 12.58
C LYS A 87 -8.98 -2.95 13.91
N GLY A 88 -9.72 -3.34 14.94
CA GLY A 88 -9.50 -2.88 16.31
C GLY A 88 -10.10 -1.51 16.64
N SER A 89 -11.18 -1.10 15.97
CA SER A 89 -11.93 0.14 16.25
C SER A 89 -11.17 1.45 16.03
N ILE A 90 -10.06 1.41 15.28
CA ILE A 90 -9.26 2.59 14.92
C ILE A 90 -9.38 2.81 13.41
N SER A 91 -9.67 4.03 12.99
CA SER A 91 -9.69 4.41 11.56
C SER A 91 -8.28 4.83 11.12
N ASN A 92 -7.70 4.09 10.18
CA ASN A 92 -6.46 4.45 9.48
C ASN A 92 -6.64 4.16 7.99
N TYR A 93 -6.01 4.91 7.10
CA TYR A 93 -5.95 4.57 5.68
C TYR A 93 -4.66 3.81 5.35
N GLN A 94 -4.71 2.96 4.34
CA GLN A 94 -3.60 2.15 3.88
C GLN A 94 -3.75 1.82 2.39
N LEU A 95 -2.64 1.41 1.76
CA LEU A 95 -2.65 0.86 0.41
C LEU A 95 -2.76 -0.67 0.46
N GLN A 96 -3.79 -1.24 -0.15
CA GLN A 96 -3.83 -2.68 -0.45
C GLN A 96 -3.08 -2.92 -1.75
N VAL A 97 -1.91 -3.52 -1.64
CA VAL A 97 -0.96 -3.68 -2.74
C VAL A 97 -1.21 -4.99 -3.48
N ASP A 98 -1.35 -4.86 -4.80
CA ASP A 98 -1.54 -5.96 -5.74
C ASP A 98 -0.27 -6.23 -6.57
N GLN A 99 0.56 -5.21 -6.83
CA GLN A 99 1.83 -5.33 -7.56
C GLN A 99 2.90 -4.40 -6.98
N ILE A 100 4.16 -4.81 -7.09
CA ILE A 100 5.33 -4.00 -6.73
C ILE A 100 6.29 -4.07 -7.91
N ASP A 101 6.74 -2.92 -8.38
CA ASP A 101 7.77 -2.80 -9.41
C ASP A 101 8.92 -1.95 -8.90
N ALA A 102 10.15 -2.29 -9.27
CA ALA A 102 11.29 -1.46 -8.91
C ALA A 102 11.25 -0.11 -9.64
N GLN A 103 11.68 0.94 -8.95
CA GLN A 103 11.72 2.28 -9.51
C GLN A 103 12.98 2.46 -10.38
N GLY A 104 12.80 2.69 -11.69
CA GLY A 104 13.88 3.04 -12.64
C GLY A 104 14.36 1.89 -13.56
N GLU A 105 14.85 2.25 -14.76
CA GLU A 105 15.31 1.32 -15.80
C GLU A 105 16.46 0.40 -15.33
N GLY A 106 17.36 0.91 -14.49
CA GLY A 106 18.49 0.13 -13.96
C GLY A 106 18.08 -0.97 -12.95
N ALA A 107 16.94 -0.81 -12.27
CA ALA A 107 16.44 -1.82 -11.34
C ALA A 107 15.73 -2.97 -12.09
N LEU A 108 15.01 -2.65 -13.17
CA LEU A 108 14.51 -3.63 -14.15
C LEU A 108 15.66 -4.41 -14.79
N LEU A 109 16.76 -3.74 -15.17
CA LEU A 109 17.94 -4.39 -15.73
C LEU A 109 18.60 -5.35 -14.73
N LYS A 110 18.77 -4.96 -13.46
CA LYS A 110 19.30 -5.85 -12.41
C LYS A 110 18.43 -7.10 -12.19
N ILE A 111 17.11 -6.94 -12.16
CA ILE A 111 16.16 -8.06 -12.03
C ILE A 111 16.26 -8.97 -13.26
N PHE A 112 16.41 -8.40 -14.46
CA PHE A 112 16.59 -9.16 -15.70
C PHE A 112 17.92 -9.93 -15.74
N GLU A 113 19.02 -9.32 -15.27
CA GLU A 113 20.33 -9.95 -15.16
C GLU A 113 20.35 -11.10 -14.13
N GLN A 114 19.64 -10.95 -13.01
CA GLN A 114 19.52 -12.02 -12.01
C GLN A 114 18.71 -13.22 -12.52
N ARG A 115 17.68 -12.99 -13.33
CA ARG A 115 16.89 -14.08 -13.96
C ARG A 115 17.64 -14.82 -15.07
N LYS A 116 18.66 -14.22 -15.69
CA LYS A 116 19.51 -14.88 -16.70
C LYS A 116 20.60 -15.78 -16.12
N LYS A 117 20.89 -15.67 -14.82
CA LYS A 117 21.94 -16.44 -14.14
C LYS A 117 21.43 -17.69 -13.42
N ASN A 118 20.13 -17.94 -13.45
CA ASN A 118 19.48 -19.18 -13.01
C ASN A 118 18.95 -19.95 -14.22
#